data_AF-A0A1X7Q0G3-F1
#
_entry.id   AF-A0A1X7Q0G3-F1
#
_cell.length_a   1.000
_cell.length_b   1.000
_cell.length_c   1.000
_cell.angle_alpha   90.00
_cell.angle_beta   90.00
_cell.angle_gamma   90.00
#
_symmetry.space_group_name_H-M   'P 1'
#
loop_
_entity.id
_entity.type
_entity.pdbx_description
1 polymer ?
#
loop_
_entity_poly.entity_id
_entity_poly.type
_entity_poly.pdbx_seq_one_letter_code
_entity_poly.pdbx_strand_id
1 'polypeptide(L)' 'MKTMQLREAKAGLSALVDAAENGEPTIITRHGKPAAAIVSMDDVRKLHPDKKPNFGEFLLTYPGGIELERNPSSLRDVDL' A
#
# COMPACT_ATOMS: atom_id res chain seq x y z
N MET A 1 0.63 -16.36 -5.39
CA MET A 1 1.13 -15.35 -6.34
C MET A 1 1.92 -16.09 -7.41
N LYS A 2 1.45 -16.05 -8.66
CA LYS A 2 2.07 -16.77 -9.78
C LYS A 2 3.33 -16.03 -10.24
N THR A 3 4.33 -16.71 -10.76
CA THR A 3 5.54 -16.08 -11.31
C THR A 3 5.76 -16.56 -12.74
N MET A 4 6.09 -15.65 -13.66
CA MET A 4 6.35 -16.00 -15.05
C MET A 4 7.38 -15.10 -15.72
N GLN A 5 7.93 -15.54 -16.85
CA GLN A 5 8.86 -14.73 -17.65
C GLN A 5 8.13 -13.67 -18.46
N LEU A 6 8.79 -12.53 -18.68
CA LEU A 6 8.25 -11.40 -19.45
C LEU A 6 7.75 -11.81 -20.85
N ARG A 7 8.41 -12.79 -21.48
CA ARG A 7 8.01 -13.32 -22.79
C ARG A 7 6.64 -14.01 -22.74
N GLU A 8 6.39 -14.81 -21.71
CA GLU A 8 5.12 -15.51 -21.51
C GLU A 8 4.03 -14.51 -21.12
N ALA A 9 4.36 -13.56 -20.24
CA ALA A 9 3.44 -12.51 -19.83
C ALA A 9 2.95 -11.67 -21.02
N LYS A 10 3.84 -11.35 -21.98
CA LYS A 10 3.47 -10.67 -23.22
C LYS A 10 2.49 -11.46 -24.07
N ALA A 11 2.64 -12.78 -24.14
CA ALA A 11 1.79 -13.64 -24.96
C ALA A 11 0.39 -13.85 -24.35
N GLY A 12 0.28 -13.82 -23.03
CA GLY A 12 -0.95 -14.10 -22.29
C GLY A 12 -1.53 -12.91 -21.53
N LEU A 13 -1.23 -11.66 -21.91
CA LEU A 13 -1.51 -10.48 -21.09
C LEU A 13 -2.99 -10.38 -20.67
N SER A 14 -3.93 -10.60 -21.58
CA SER A 14 -5.37 -10.54 -21.28
C SER A 14 -5.77 -11.48 -20.14
N ALA A 15 -5.33 -12.74 -20.19
CA ALA A 15 -5.63 -13.72 -19.14
C ALA A 15 -4.98 -13.34 -17.78
N LEU A 16 -3.87 -12.60 -17.80
CA LEU A 16 -3.25 -12.09 -16.56
C LEU A 16 -4.01 -10.91 -15.97
N VAL A 17 -4.62 -10.08 -16.82
CA VAL A 17 -5.51 -9.01 -16.38
C VAL A 17 -6.76 -9.63 -15.76
N ASP A 18 -7.40 -10.61 -16.43
CA ASP A 18 -8.57 -11.31 -15.89
C ASP A 18 -8.25 -12.00 -14.55
N ALA A 19 -7.08 -12.67 -14.45
CA ALA A 19 -6.64 -13.28 -13.20
C ALA A 19 -6.44 -12.22 -12.09
N ALA A 20 -5.83 -11.08 -12.42
CA ALA A 20 -5.65 -10.00 -11.47
C ALA A 20 -6.97 -9.37 -11.02
N GLU A 21 -7.96 -9.21 -11.90
CA GLU A 21 -9.32 -8.77 -11.54
C GLU A 21 -10.00 -9.75 -10.57
N ASN A 22 -9.71 -11.05 -10.70
CA ASN A 22 -10.18 -12.09 -9.78
C ASN A 22 -9.34 -12.21 -8.49
N GLY A 23 -8.40 -11.29 -8.25
CA GLY A 23 -7.57 -11.28 -7.04
C GLY A 23 -6.38 -12.24 -7.09
N GLU A 24 -5.97 -12.69 -8.27
CA GLU A 24 -4.79 -13.56 -8.47
C GLU A 24 -3.58 -12.77 -9.00
N PRO A 25 -2.73 -12.22 -8.12
CA PRO A 25 -1.57 -11.45 -8.54
C PRO A 25 -0.49 -12.32 -9.20
N THR A 26 0.16 -11.77 -10.23
CA THR A 26 1.24 -12.42 -10.99
C THR A 26 2.50 -11.57 -11.00
N ILE A 27 3.64 -12.13 -10.60
CA ILE A 27 4.98 -11.55 -10.73
C ILE A 27 5.53 -11.83 -12.12
N ILE A 28 6.00 -10.79 -12.78
CA ILE A 28 6.73 -10.85 -14.05
C ILE A 28 8.23 -10.77 -13.76
N THR A 29 8.96 -11.75 -14.26
CA THR A 29 10.43 -11.79 -14.21
C THR A 29 11.04 -11.35 -15.53
N ARG A 30 12.22 -10.73 -15.46
CA ARG A 30 13.06 -10.42 -16.61
C ARG A 30 14.46 -10.97 -16.33
N HIS A 31 14.94 -11.86 -17.20
CA HIS A 31 16.21 -12.58 -16.98
C HIS A 31 16.26 -13.31 -15.63
N GLY A 32 15.13 -13.92 -15.22
CA GLY A 32 15.03 -14.69 -13.98
C GLY A 32 14.91 -13.85 -12.70
N LYS A 33 14.94 -12.51 -12.79
CA LYS A 33 14.76 -11.62 -11.65
C LYS A 33 13.35 -11.01 -11.65
N PRO A 34 12.67 -10.90 -10.50
CA PRO A 34 11.42 -10.14 -10.40
C PRO A 34 11.60 -8.71 -10.92
N ALA A 35 10.70 -8.27 -11.79
CA ALA A 35 10.79 -6.98 -12.45
C ALA A 35 9.51 -6.15 -12.31
N ALA A 36 8.34 -6.80 -12.34
CA ALA A 36 7.05 -6.16 -12.18
C ALA A 36 6.02 -7.14 -11.62
N ALA A 37 4.83 -6.67 -11.27
CA ALA A 37 3.67 -7.52 -10.97
C ALA A 37 2.41 -6.94 -11.63
N ILE A 38 1.49 -7.83 -12.01
CA ILE A 38 0.12 -7.47 -12.38
C ILE A 38 -0.77 -7.82 -11.18
N VAL A 39 -1.53 -6.83 -10.72
CA VAL A 39 -2.39 -6.89 -9.54
C VAL A 39 -3.71 -6.17 -9.84
N SER A 40 -4.73 -6.41 -9.01
CA SER A 40 -6.02 -5.72 -9.15
C SER A 40 -5.89 -4.22 -8.90
N MET A 41 -6.81 -3.42 -9.43
CA MET A 41 -6.86 -1.98 -9.11
C MET A 41 -7.15 -1.71 -7.63
N ASP A 42 -7.83 -2.64 -6.93
CA ASP A 42 -8.05 -2.51 -5.50
C ASP A 42 -6.76 -2.69 -4.69
N ASP A 43 -5.87 -3.57 -5.14
CA ASP A 43 -4.54 -3.69 -4.54
C ASP A 43 -3.67 -2.47 -4.85
N VAL A 44 -3.76 -1.92 -6.07
CA VAL A 44 -3.09 -0.66 -6.42
C VAL A 44 -3.55 0.47 -5.49
N ARG A 45 -4.85 0.64 -5.27
CA ARG A 45 -5.40 1.69 -4.39
C ARG A 45 -4.95 1.54 -2.94
N LYS A 46 -4.77 0.32 -2.45
CA LYS A 46 -4.25 0.06 -1.09
C LYS A 46 -2.77 0.41 -0.97
N LEU A 47 -1.96 0.08 -1.97
CA LEU A 47 -0.51 0.33 -1.99
C LEU A 47 -0.18 1.79 -2.31
N HIS A 48 -0.97 2.40 -3.19
CA HIS A 48 -0.82 3.76 -3.70
C HIS A 48 -2.15 4.50 -3.57
N PRO A 49 -2.54 4.87 -2.34
CA PRO A 49 -3.77 5.62 -2.13
C PRO A 49 -3.67 6.99 -2.83
N ASP A 50 -4.72 7.35 -3.58
CA ASP A 50 -4.82 8.61 -4.34
C ASP A 50 -4.66 9.85 -3.45
N LYS A 51 -5.10 9.73 -2.19
CA LYS A 51 -4.88 10.73 -1.14
C LYS A 51 -4.18 10.07 0.02
N LYS A 52 -2.95 10.52 0.29
CA LYS A 52 -2.32 10.30 1.59
C LYS A 52 -2.88 11.34 2.55
N PRO A 53 -3.48 10.94 3.68
CA PRO A 53 -3.95 11.91 4.66
C PRO A 53 -2.76 12.77 5.10
N ASN A 54 -2.99 14.07 5.25
CA ASN A 54 -2.01 14.90 5.94
C ASN A 54 -1.88 14.45 7.40
N PHE A 55 -0.86 14.92 8.10
CA PHE A 55 -0.61 14.47 9.47
C PHE A 55 -1.83 14.68 10.39
N GLY A 56 -2.55 15.79 10.27
CA GLY A 56 -3.76 16.05 11.05
C GLY A 56 -4.91 15.09 10.70
N GLU A 57 -5.19 14.89 9.41
CA GLU A 57 -6.20 13.93 8.93
C GLU A 57 -5.90 12.51 9.42
N PHE A 58 -4.63 12.10 9.43
CA PHE A 58 -4.21 10.81 9.95
C PHE A 58 -4.51 10.69 11.45
N LEU A 59 -4.17 11.70 12.25
CA LEU A 59 -4.46 11.69 13.69
C LEU A 59 -5.97 11.58 13.98
N LEU A 60 -6.82 12.15 13.12
CA LEU A 60 -8.28 12.05 13.25
C LEU A 60 -8.84 10.65 12.92
N THR A 61 -8.07 9.78 12.25
CA THR A 61 -8.48 8.38 12.00
C THR A 61 -8.28 7.46 13.21
N TYR A 62 -7.72 7.98 14.32
CA TYR A 62 -7.51 7.23 15.54
C TYR A 62 -8.85 6.67 16.08
N PRO A 63 -8.99 5.33 16.21
CA PRO A 63 -10.26 4.70 16.56
C PRO A 63 -10.66 4.87 18.05
N GLY A 64 -9.88 5.62 18.84
CA GLY A 64 -10.06 5.71 20.29
C GLY A 64 -9.52 4.47 21.02
N GLY A 65 -9.92 4.33 22.28
CA GLY A 65 -9.67 3.13 23.09
C GLY A 65 -8.43 3.18 24.00
N ILE A 66 -7.71 4.30 24.04
CA ILE A 66 -6.65 4.55 25.02
C ILE A 66 -7.03 5.81 25.80
N GLU A 67 -7.11 5.68 27.12
CA GLU A 67 -7.15 6.84 28.02
C GLU A 67 -5.74 7.42 28.11
N LEU A 68 -5.55 8.60 27.54
CA LEU A 68 -4.29 9.33 27.58
C LEU A 68 -4.43 10.47 28.59
N GLU A 69 -3.60 10.47 29.61
CA GLU A 69 -3.49 11.63 30.51
C GLU A 69 -2.61 12.70 29.88
N ARG A 70 -3.09 13.94 29.87
CA ARG A 70 -2.30 15.08 29.42
C ARG A 70 -1.21 15.36 30.44
N ASN A 71 0.05 15.27 30.03
CA ASN A 71 1.14 15.73 30.88
C ASN A 71 1.07 17.27 31.04
N PRO A 72 0.89 17.80 32.27
CA PRO A 72 0.81 19.23 32.51
C PRO A 72 2.18 19.90 32.64
N SER A 73 3.29 19.15 32.65
CA SER A 73 4.63 19.71 32.79
C SER A 73 4.93 20.69 31.66
N SER A 74 5.51 21.84 31.99
CA SER A 74 5.97 22.77 30.97
C SER A 74 7.10 22.15 30.14
N LEU A 75 7.14 22.47 28.85
CA LEU A 75 8.25 22.09 27.96
C LEU A 75 9.54 22.85 28.30
N ARG A 76 9.42 24.02 28.92
CA ARG A 76 10.51 24.93 29.28
C ARG A 76 10.16 25.69 30.55
N ASP A 77 11.17 26.08 31.32
CA ASP A 77 10.95 26.96 32.47
C ASP A 77 10.43 28.32 31.98
N VAL A 78 9.37 28.82 32.64
CA VAL A 78 8.79 30.13 32.37
C VAL A 78 9.07 31.01 33.59
N ASP A 79 9.97 31.97 33.45
CA ASP A 79 10.09 33.07 34.41
C ASP A 79 8.95 34.07 34.11
N LEU A 80 8.02 34.23 35.05
CA LEU A 80 6.88 35.16 34.99
C LEU A 80 7.23 36.52 35.60
#